data_AF-A0AAV4E8A6-F1
#
_entry.id   AF-A0AAV4E8A6-F1
#
_cell.length_a   1.000
_cell.length_b   1.000
_cell.length_c   1.000
_cell.angle_alpha   90.00
_cell.angle_beta   90.00
_cell.angle_gamma   90.00
#
_symmetry.space_group_name_H-M   'P 1'
#
loop_
_entity.id
_entity.type
_entity.pdbx_description
1 polymer ?
#
loop_
_entity_poly.entity_id
_entity_poly.type
_entity_poly.pdbx_seq_one_letter_code
_entity_poly.pdbx_strand_id
1 'polypeptide(L)' 'MKVMIFIGLIVFAVALATIIQQRFLQKISVNYIALVIGIAIALVPQTNILIENFNSEVFL' A
#
# COMPACT_ATOMS: atom_id res chain seq x y z
N MET A 1 -4.22 -17.75 -3.20
CA MET A 1 -2.79 -17.35 -3.29
C MET A 1 -2.60 -15.88 -3.65
N LYS A 2 -3.22 -15.36 -4.73
CA LYS A 2 -3.16 -13.93 -5.08
C LYS A 2 -3.62 -13.00 -3.95
N VAL A 3 -4.66 -13.40 -3.22
CA VAL A 3 -5.20 -12.60 -2.10
C VAL A 3 -4.19 -12.39 -0.97
N MET A 4 -3.48 -13.45 -0.56
CA MET A 4 -2.45 -13.37 0.48
C MET A 4 -1.28 -12.47 0.08
N ILE A 5 -0.88 -12.50 -1.19
CA ILE A 5 0.20 -11.65 -1.72
C ILE A 5 -0.20 -10.18 -1.63
N PHE A 6 -1.45 -9.87 -1.98
CA PHE A 6 -1.97 -8.51 -1.92
C PHE A 6 -2.09 -7.99 -0.49
N ILE A 7 -2.62 -8.80 0.43
CA ILE A 7 -2.65 -8.46 1.87
C ILE A 7 -1.23 -8.23 2.38
N GLY A 8 -0.28 -9.10 2.03
CA GLY A 8 1.12 -8.95 2.40
C GLY A 8 1.73 -7.65 1.86
N LEU A 9 1.41 -7.27 0.62
CA LEU A 9 1.87 -6.03 0.01
C LEU A 9 1.31 -4.78 0.72
N ILE A 10 0.04 -4.82 1.13
CA ILE A 10 -0.57 -3.71 1.89
C ILE A 10 0.01 -3.60 3.29
N VAL A 11 0.13 -4.72 4.01
CA VAL A 11 0.75 -4.74 5.35
C VAL A 11 2.19 -4.21 5.27
N PHE A 12 2.93 -4.61 4.23
CA PHE A 12 4.27 -4.10 3.98
C PHE A 12 4.28 -2.60 3.68
N ALA A 13 3.36 -2.10 2.85
CA ALA A 13 3.23 -0.68 2.54
C ALA A 13 2.91 0.17 3.78
N VAL A 14 2.02 -0.30 4.65
CA VAL A 14 1.68 0.36 5.92
C VAL A 14 2.85 0.35 6.89
N ALA A 15 3.56 -0.78 7.00
CA ALA A 15 4.76 -0.87 7.83
C ALA A 15 5.84 0.10 7.34
N LEU A 16 6.09 0.17 6.04
CA LEU A 16 7.01 1.13 5.43
C LEU A 16 6.58 2.57 5.70
N ALA A 17 5.31 2.90 5.49
CA ALA A 17 4.79 4.25 5.75
C ALA A 17 5.05 4.67 7.20
N THR A 18 4.81 3.76 8.14
CA THR A 18 5.02 3.97 9.58
C THR A 18 6.50 4.14 9.92
N ILE A 19 7.38 3.30 9.38
CA ILE A 19 8.83 3.40 9.58
C ILE A 19 9.36 4.73 9.02
N ILE A 20 8.93 5.11 7.82
CA ILE A 20 9.33 6.38 7.18
C ILE A 20 8.86 7.57 8.02
N GLN A 21 7.61 7.52 8.50
CA GLN A 21 7.07 8.55 9.37
C GLN A 21 7.89 8.70 10.65
N GLN A 22 8.15 7.59 11.35
CA GLN A 22 8.86 7.61 12.63
C GLN A 22 10.32 8.06 12.47
N ARG A 23 10.97 7.71 11.36
CA ARG A 23 12.41 7.97 11.16
C ARG A 23 12.72 9.30 10.49
N PHE A 24 11.89 9.76 9.55
CA PHE A 24 12.19 10.92 8.71
C PHE A 24 11.12 12.01 8.73
N LEU A 25 9.84 11.64 8.86
CA LEU A 25 8.70 12.55 8.64
C LEU A 25 7.77 12.63 9.85
N GLN A 26 8.35 12.76 11.06
CA GLN A 26 7.63 12.68 12.33
C GLN A 26 6.46 13.67 12.49
N LYS A 27 6.48 14.78 11.73
CA LYS A 27 5.43 15.81 11.73
C LYS A 27 4.30 15.57 10.72
N ILE A 28 4.46 14.61 9.81
CA ILE A 28 3.48 14.28 8.76
C ILE A 28 2.68 13.05 9.24
N SER A 29 1.37 13.07 9.02
CA SER A 29 0.53 11.90 9.31
C SER A 29 0.92 10.73 8.41
N VAL A 30 0.99 9.54 9.00
CA VAL A 30 1.24 8.27 8.30
C VAL A 30 0.27 8.10 7.12
N ASN A 31 -0.97 8.61 7.23
CA ASN A 31 -1.95 8.55 6.15
C ASN A 31 -1.48 9.22 4.85
N TYR A 32 -0.84 10.38 4.93
CA TYR A 32 -0.34 11.05 3.72
C TYR A 32 0.83 10.28 3.09
N ILE A 33 1.66 9.66 3.91
CA ILE A 33 2.79 8.84 3.45
C ILE A 33 2.27 7.55 2.81
N ALA A 34 1.29 6.90 3.43
CA ALA A 34 0.63 5.72 2.89
C ALA A 34 -0.09 6.02 1.56
N LEU A 35 -0.72 7.20 1.44
CA LEU A 35 -1.34 7.65 0.19
C LEU A 35 -0.31 7.76 -0.93
N VAL A 36 0.83 8.41 -0.69
CA VAL A 36 1.91 8.54 -1.69
C VAL A 36 2.47 7.16 -2.09
N ILE A 37 2.67 6.27 -1.13
CA ILE A 37 3.10 4.89 -1.40
C ILE A 37 2.05 4.14 -2.24
N GLY A 38 0.76 4.29 -1.93
CA GLY A 38 -0.33 3.72 -2.71
C GLY A 38 -0.38 4.24 -4.15
N ILE A 39 -0.18 5.54 -4.36
CA ILE A 39 -0.07 6.15 -5.69
C ILE A 39 1.14 5.56 -6.45
N ALA A 40 2.30 5.45 -5.80
CA ALA A 40 3.50 4.87 -6.41
C ALA A 40 3.29 3.40 -6.81
N ILE A 41 2.59 2.62 -5.98
CA ILE A 41 2.21 1.23 -6.28
C ILE A 41 1.25 1.18 -7.46
N ALA A 42 0.26 2.08 -7.55
CA ALA A 42 -0.69 2.12 -8.66
C ALA A 42 -0.06 2.49 -10.01
N LEU A 43 1.08 3.18 -10.00
CA LEU A 43 1.86 3.49 -11.21
C LEU A 43 2.65 2.29 -11.74
N VAL A 44 2.79 1.22 -10.96
CA VAL A 44 3.47 -0.01 -11.41
C VAL A 44 2.45 -0.89 -12.16
N PRO A 45 2.63 -1.17 -13.46
CA PRO A 45 1.60 -1.90 -14.23
C PRO A 45 1.39 -3.34 -13.77
N GLN A 46 2.41 -3.98 -13.17
CA GLN A 46 2.28 -5.35 -12.64
C GLN A 46 1.31 -5.42 -11.45
N THR A 47 1.22 -4.38 -10.63
CA THR A 47 0.31 -4.31 -9.49
C THR A 47 -1.12 -4.03 -9.92
N ASN A 48 -1.35 -3.39 -11.07
CA ASN A 48 -2.70 -3.18 -11.61
C ASN A 48 -3.37 -4.50 -12.00
N ILE A 49 -2.63 -5.44 -12.59
CA ILE A 49 -3.16 -6.79 -12.90
C ILE A 49 -3.49 -7.56 -11.62
N LEU A 50 -2.70 -7.36 -10.56
CA LEU A 50 -2.98 -7.95 -9.24
C LEU A 50 -4.24 -7.37 -8.59
N ILE A 51 -4.49 -6.06 -8.76
CA ILE A 51 -5.66 -5.34 -8.25
C ILE A 51 -6.93 -5.68 -9.05
N GLU A 52 -6.86 -5.69 -10.38
CA GLU A 52 -8.01 -5.98 -11.25
C GLU A 52 -8.57 -7.39 -11.02
N ASN A 53 -7.70 -8.34 -10.70
CA ASN A 53 -8.09 -9.70 -10.33
C ASN A 53 -8.52 -9.84 -8.85
N PHE A 54 -8.44 -8.77 -8.07
CA PHE A 54 -8.81 -8.75 -6.66
C PHE A 54 -10.22 -8.17 -6.54
N ASN A 55 -11.13 -8.93 -5.94
CA ASN A 55 -12.53 -8.53 -5.84
C ASN A 55 -12.65 -7.33 -4.89
N SER A 56 -12.98 -6.14 -5.43
CA SER A 56 -13.02 -4.87 -4.70
C SER A 56 -13.96 -4.88 -3.48
N GLU A 57 -14.90 -5.82 -3.44
CA GLU A 57 -15.82 -6.07 -2.32
C GLU A 57 -15.12 -6.50 -1.02
N VAL A 58 -13.89 -7.04 -1.09
CA VAL A 58 -13.13 -7.45 0.10
C VAL A 58 -12.43 -6.25 0.78
N PHE A 59 -12.46 -5.08 0.13
CA PHE A 59 -11.73 -3.89 0.57
C PHE A 59 -12.60 -2.74 1.07
N LEU A 60 -13.88 -2.72 0.70
CA LEU A 60 -14.90 -1.83 1.27
C LEU A 60 -15.45 -2.42 2.58
#